data_AF-A0A6A5ZXJ8-F1
#
_entry.id   AF-A0A6A5ZXJ8-F1
#
_cell.length_a   1.000
_cell.length_b   1.000
_cell.length_c   1.000
_cell.angle_alpha   90.00
_cell.angle_beta   90.00
_cell.angle_gamma   90.00
#
_symmetry.space_group_name_H-M   'P 1'
#
loop_
_entity.id
_entity.type
_entity.pdbx_description
1 polymer ?
#
loop_
_entity_poly.entity_id
_entity_poly.type
_entity_poly.pdbx_seq_one_letter_code
_entity_poly.pdbx_strand_id
1 'polypeptide(L)'
;MAFSFSPRKLKGEKTMFGTTLRSHLTVANFFRFLLRFFQFVMGITVIALYAQDLDNARKQGKYVDSKWVWAVVCGTLGAVMALVGLMSFWFLVVVDFLVFLCYLIAFGIFGRMYIPENAEGNGGITRMKNAVWVLLTNVLLWLITLVWGALLFWKHRKARTSLTGRANMHV
;
A
#
# COMPACT_ATOMS: atom_id res chain seq x y z
N MET A 1 9.26 -62.27 -13.47
CA MET A 1 9.04 -60.93 -12.88
C MET A 1 9.37 -59.89 -13.95
N ALA A 2 8.39 -59.16 -14.46
CA ALA A 2 8.62 -58.09 -15.42
C ALA A 2 7.99 -56.80 -14.88
N PHE A 3 8.83 -55.85 -14.44
CA PHE A 3 8.38 -54.53 -14.03
C PHE A 3 8.18 -53.67 -15.27
N SER A 4 6.91 -53.43 -15.61
CA SER A 4 6.51 -52.45 -16.62
C SER A 4 6.62 -51.04 -16.03
N PHE A 5 7.59 -50.25 -16.51
CA PHE A 5 7.70 -48.83 -16.18
C PHE A 5 6.71 -48.02 -17.03
N SER A 6 5.64 -47.53 -16.40
CA SER A 6 4.66 -46.65 -17.02
C SER A 6 5.27 -45.25 -17.28
N PRO A 7 5.28 -44.74 -18.52
CA PRO A 7 5.87 -43.44 -18.86
C PRO A 7 5.02 -42.23 -18.41
N ARG A 8 3.91 -42.45 -17.69
CA ARG A 8 2.98 -41.39 -17.28
C ARG A 8 3.55 -40.42 -16.23
N LYS A 9 4.62 -40.79 -15.52
CA LYS A 9 5.14 -40.00 -14.39
C LYS A 9 5.82 -38.69 -14.80
N LEU A 10 6.41 -38.62 -16.01
CA LEU A 10 7.16 -37.44 -16.48
C LEU A 10 6.29 -36.33 -17.11
N LYS A 11 5.01 -36.63 -17.40
CA LYS A 11 4.09 -35.64 -18.01
C LYS A 11 3.45 -34.73 -16.97
N GLY A 12 3.31 -35.19 -15.71
CA GLY A 12 2.76 -34.41 -14.60
C GLY A 12 3.73 -33.36 -14.03
N GLU A 13 5.03 -33.63 -14.07
CA GLU A 13 6.05 -32.72 -13.52
C GLU A 13 6.24 -31.47 -14.41
N LYS A 14 6.18 -31.65 -15.73
CA LYS A 14 6.26 -30.54 -16.70
C LYS A 14 5.00 -29.66 -16.70
N THR A 15 3.82 -30.24 -16.46
CA THR A 15 2.57 -29.47 -16.32
C THR A 15 2.48 -28.77 -14.97
N MET A 16 3.04 -29.36 -13.90
CA MET A 16 3.12 -28.71 -12.58
C MET A 16 4.10 -27.53 -12.61
N PHE A 17 5.33 -27.71 -13.09
CA PHE A 17 6.32 -26.62 -13.12
C PHE A 17 5.90 -25.42 -13.99
N GLY A 18 5.29 -25.69 -15.16
CA GLY A 18 4.80 -24.64 -16.06
C GLY A 18 3.56 -23.89 -15.53
N THR A 19 2.72 -24.54 -14.73
CA THR A 19 1.57 -23.88 -14.07
C THR A 19 2.00 -23.10 -12.83
N THR A 20 2.95 -23.61 -12.04
CA THR A 20 3.52 -22.89 -10.90
C THR A 20 4.22 -21.60 -11.36
N LEU A 21 5.09 -21.66 -12.37
CA LEU A 21 5.80 -20.47 -12.88
C LEU A 21 4.87 -19.41 -13.49
N ARG A 22 3.87 -19.81 -14.29
CA ARG A 22 2.86 -18.88 -14.86
C ARG A 22 1.91 -18.32 -13.80
N SER A 23 1.66 -19.05 -12.71
CA SER A 23 0.88 -18.56 -11.56
C SER A 23 1.66 -17.59 -10.67
N HIS A 24 2.99 -17.60 -10.69
CA HIS A 24 3.82 -16.64 -9.95
C HIS A 24 3.93 -15.28 -10.67
N LEU A 25 3.80 -15.25 -12.00
CA LEU A 25 3.70 -14.03 -12.84
C LEU A 25 2.24 -13.64 -13.13
N THR A 26 1.36 -13.78 -12.14
CA THR A 26 -0.04 -13.37 -12.27
C THR A 26 -0.12 -11.85 -12.42
N VAL A 27 -0.94 -11.37 -13.35
CA VAL A 27 -1.26 -9.94 -13.57
C VAL A 27 -1.48 -9.18 -12.25
N ALA A 28 -2.12 -9.81 -11.26
CA ALA A 28 -2.31 -9.28 -9.91
C ALA A 28 -1.01 -8.95 -9.15
N ASN A 29 0.05 -9.74 -9.30
CA ASN A 29 1.35 -9.48 -8.67
C ASN A 29 2.03 -8.28 -9.31
N PHE A 30 1.93 -8.12 -10.63
CA PHE A 30 2.42 -6.94 -11.33
C PHE A 30 1.66 -5.67 -10.90
N PHE A 31 0.32 -5.72 -10.85
CA PHE A 31 -0.49 -4.61 -10.34
C PHE A 31 -0.15 -4.27 -8.88
N ARG A 32 0.05 -5.28 -8.03
CA ARG A 32 0.47 -5.06 -6.64
C ARG A 32 1.83 -4.39 -6.58
N PHE A 33 2.81 -4.85 -7.35
CA PHE A 33 4.12 -4.22 -7.44
C PHE A 33 4.00 -2.76 -7.87
N LEU A 34 3.22 -2.48 -8.91
CA LEU A 34 3.01 -1.13 -9.43
C LEU A 34 2.37 -0.21 -8.38
N LEU A 35 1.35 -0.69 -7.65
CA LEU A 35 0.73 0.05 -6.55
C LEU A 35 1.73 0.35 -5.43
N ARG A 36 2.52 -0.65 -4.99
CA ARG A 36 3.56 -0.46 -3.96
C ARG A 36 4.64 0.51 -4.44
N PHE A 37 5.04 0.44 -5.70
CA PHE A 37 5.99 1.38 -6.28
C PHE A 37 5.47 2.82 -6.24
N PHE A 38 4.23 3.06 -6.65
CA PHE A 38 3.62 4.40 -6.55
C PHE A 38 3.49 4.87 -5.10
N GLN A 39 3.07 4.00 -4.18
CA GLN A 39 3.01 4.33 -2.75
C GLN A 39 4.38 4.71 -2.19
N PHE A 40 5.45 4.02 -2.60
CA PHE A 40 6.81 4.33 -2.21
C PHE A 40 7.23 5.71 -2.72
N VAL A 41 7.10 5.95 -4.04
CA VAL A 41 7.47 7.23 -4.67
C VAL A 41 6.68 8.37 -4.03
N MET A 42 5.37 8.21 -3.87
CA MET A 42 4.52 9.23 -3.27
C MET A 42 4.82 9.48 -1.79
N GLY A 43 5.23 8.45 -1.04
CA GLY A 43 5.74 8.61 0.32
C GLY A 43 7.00 9.46 0.39
N ILE A 44 7.97 9.21 -0.51
CA ILE A 44 9.17 10.04 -0.63
C ILE A 44 8.81 11.47 -1.07
N THR A 45 7.85 11.65 -1.98
CA THR A 45 7.37 12.97 -2.38
C THR A 45 6.79 13.75 -1.19
N VAL A 46 6.02 13.09 -0.32
CA VAL A 46 5.51 13.72 0.91
C VAL A 46 6.65 14.11 1.85
N ILE A 47 7.65 13.26 2.04
CA ILE A 47 8.83 13.63 2.84
C ILE A 47 9.49 14.88 2.26
N ALA A 48 9.74 14.92 0.95
CA ALA A 48 10.41 16.04 0.30
C ALA A 48 9.61 17.36 0.42
N LEU A 49 8.29 17.30 0.23
CA LEU A 49 7.42 18.49 0.30
C LEU A 49 7.33 19.07 1.71
N TYR A 50 7.20 18.22 2.73
CA TYR A 50 6.93 18.65 4.10
C TYR A 50 8.20 18.81 4.96
N ALA A 51 9.29 18.10 4.65
CA ALA A 51 10.56 18.24 5.37
C ALA A 51 11.27 19.58 5.07
N GLN A 52 10.99 20.19 3.92
CA GLN A 52 11.54 21.51 3.59
C GLN A 52 11.13 22.57 4.62
N ASP A 53 9.89 22.54 5.09
CA ASP A 53 9.39 23.50 6.10
C ASP A 53 10.00 23.24 7.49
N LEU A 54 10.24 21.97 7.82
CA LEU A 54 10.98 21.59 9.03
C LEU A 54 12.42 22.11 9.01
N ASP A 55 13.11 21.91 7.89
CA ASP A 55 14.51 22.34 7.74
C ASP A 55 14.64 23.86 7.73
N ASN A 56 13.68 24.56 7.11
CA ASN A 56 13.61 26.02 7.15
C ASN A 56 13.39 26.55 8.58
N ALA A 57 12.47 25.94 9.35
CA ALA A 57 12.26 26.31 10.74
C ALA A 57 13.52 26.08 11.59
N ARG A 58 14.19 24.93 11.41
CA ARG A 58 15.46 24.59 12.07
C ARG A 58 16.56 25.60 11.76
N LYS A 59 16.75 25.96 10.49
CA LYS A 59 17.75 26.96 10.04
C LYS A 59 17.50 28.34 10.63
N GLN A 60 16.24 28.69 10.86
CA GLN A 60 15.85 29.97 11.46
C GLN A 60 15.84 29.93 13.00
N GLY A 61 16.20 28.81 13.62
CA GLY A 61 16.13 28.64 15.08
C GLY A 61 14.70 28.73 15.63
N LYS A 62 13.69 28.50 14.79
CA LYS A 62 12.27 28.59 15.17
C LYS A 62 11.74 27.25 15.65
N TYR A 63 10.67 27.32 16.44
CA TYR A 63 9.92 26.14 16.86
C TYR A 63 9.43 25.34 15.65
N VAL A 64 9.58 24.03 15.75
CA VAL A 64 9.14 23.08 14.72
C VAL A 64 7.68 22.71 14.98
N ASP A 65 6.79 23.11 14.07
CA ASP A 65 5.37 22.82 14.22
C ASP A 65 5.07 21.33 13.97
N SER A 66 4.42 20.71 14.95
CA SER A 66 4.11 19.28 15.01
C SER A 66 3.35 18.74 13.79
N LYS A 67 2.57 19.59 13.11
CA LYS A 67 1.83 19.18 11.89
C LYS A 67 2.76 18.76 10.76
N TRP A 68 3.89 19.47 10.59
CA TRP A 68 4.89 19.16 9.57
C TRP A 68 5.63 17.86 9.92
N VAL A 69 5.92 17.66 11.20
CA VAL A 69 6.53 16.42 11.71
C VAL A 69 5.59 15.24 11.43
N TRP A 70 4.30 15.39 11.71
CA TRP A 70 3.30 14.35 11.43
C TRP A 70 3.27 13.96 9.95
N ALA A 71 3.29 14.94 9.03
CA ALA A 71 3.33 14.65 7.60
C ALA A 71 4.58 13.86 7.19
N VAL A 72 5.76 14.24 7.69
CA VAL A 72 7.01 13.52 7.40
C VAL A 72 6.98 12.11 7.97
N VAL A 73 6.48 11.92 9.19
CA VAL A 73 6.29 10.59 9.79
C VAL A 73 5.35 9.73 8.94
N CYS A 74 4.23 10.28 8.46
CA CYS A 74 3.33 9.59 7.54
C CYS A 74 4.02 9.21 6.22
N GLY A 75 4.80 10.13 5.66
CA GLY A 75 5.63 9.94 4.48
C GLY A 75 6.61 8.77 4.64
N THR A 76 7.38 8.78 5.73
CA THR A 76 8.36 7.73 6.06
C THR A 76 7.69 6.38 6.32
N LEU A 77 6.62 6.34 7.11
CA LEU A 77 5.85 5.12 7.34
C LEU A 77 5.29 4.58 6.02
N GLY A 78 4.72 5.44 5.18
CA GLY A 78 4.22 5.05 3.86
C GLY A 78 5.31 4.46 2.97
N ALA A 79 6.46 5.12 2.86
CA ALA A 79 7.57 4.64 2.05
C ALA A 79 8.12 3.29 2.54
N VAL A 80 8.34 3.15 3.85
CA VAL A 80 8.84 1.89 4.44
C VAL A 80 7.82 0.77 4.27
N MET A 81 6.54 1.03 4.58
CA MET A 81 5.49 0.01 4.49
C MET A 81 5.16 -0.37 3.04
N ALA A 82 5.38 0.52 2.08
CA ALA A 82 5.26 0.19 0.66
C ALA A 82 6.31 -0.87 0.25
N LEU A 83 7.55 -0.75 0.74
CA LEU A 83 8.61 -1.74 0.52
C LEU A 83 8.32 -3.06 1.24
N VAL A 84 7.93 -3.00 2.53
CA VAL A 84 7.53 -4.20 3.29
C VAL A 84 6.33 -4.89 2.63
N GLY A 85 5.42 -4.12 2.04
CA GLY A 85 4.24 -4.60 1.33
C GLY A 85 4.53 -5.36 0.02
N LEU A 86 5.78 -5.37 -0.46
CA LEU A 86 6.25 -6.26 -1.54
C LEU A 86 6.40 -7.71 -1.05
N MET A 87 6.64 -7.91 0.25
CA MET A 87 6.67 -9.23 0.86
C MET A 87 5.23 -9.72 1.11
N SER A 88 5.05 -11.03 1.22
CA SER A 88 3.72 -11.62 1.46
C SER A 88 3.54 -11.98 2.94
N PHE A 89 2.98 -11.05 3.72
CA PHE A 89 2.59 -11.30 5.11
C PHE A 89 1.09 -11.13 5.34
N TRP A 90 0.54 -11.92 6.26
CA TRP A 90 -0.90 -11.93 6.58
C TRP A 90 -1.38 -10.69 7.34
N PHE A 91 -0.49 -10.01 8.09
CA PHE A 91 -0.82 -8.81 8.87
C PHE A 91 -0.77 -7.51 8.04
N LEU A 92 -0.43 -7.57 6.75
CA LEU A 92 -0.32 -6.37 5.89
C LEU A 92 -1.62 -5.61 5.72
N VAL A 93 -2.78 -6.26 5.87
CA VAL A 93 -4.08 -5.56 5.82
C VAL A 93 -4.21 -4.58 7.00
N VAL A 94 -3.70 -4.95 8.17
CA VAL A 94 -3.70 -4.07 9.35
C VAL A 94 -2.73 -2.91 9.15
N VAL A 95 -1.56 -3.19 8.56
CA VAL A 95 -0.58 -2.16 8.22
C VAL A 95 -1.14 -1.18 7.19
N ASP A 96 -1.74 -1.68 6.11
CA ASP A 96 -2.37 -0.84 5.09
C ASP A 96 -3.47 0.05 5.70
N PHE A 97 -4.25 -0.48 6.65
CA PHE A 97 -5.26 0.29 7.39
C PHE A 97 -4.66 1.40 8.25
N LEU A 98 -3.60 1.10 9.01
CA LEU A 98 -2.93 2.08 9.87
C LEU A 98 -2.28 3.20 9.05
N VAL A 99 -1.58 2.85 7.96
CA VAL A 99 -0.95 3.85 7.10
C VAL A 99 -2.00 4.68 6.35
N PHE A 100 -3.08 4.04 5.87
CA PHE A 100 -4.23 4.74 5.32
C PHE A 100 -4.78 5.78 6.30
N LEU A 101 -4.98 5.40 7.57
CA LEU A 101 -5.49 6.29 8.60
C LEU A 101 -4.53 7.47 8.87
N CYS A 102 -3.22 7.20 8.91
CA CYS A 102 -2.20 8.24 9.05
C CYS A 102 -2.30 9.29 7.93
N TYR A 103 -2.38 8.84 6.68
CA TYR A 103 -2.55 9.74 5.53
C TYR A 103 -3.90 10.45 5.52
N LEU A 104 -4.97 9.79 5.96
CA LEU A 104 -6.30 10.38 6.06
C LEU A 104 -6.31 11.54 7.07
N ILE A 105 -5.67 11.35 8.22
CA ILE A 105 -5.52 12.40 9.24
C ILE A 105 -4.64 13.54 8.70
N ALA A 106 -3.50 13.22 8.08
CA ALA A 106 -2.63 14.24 7.48
C ALA A 106 -3.37 15.06 6.42
N PHE A 107 -4.10 14.39 5.51
CA PHE A 107 -4.94 15.05 4.52
C PHE A 107 -6.01 15.92 5.17
N GLY A 108 -6.67 15.45 6.25
CA GLY A 108 -7.65 16.25 6.98
C GLY A 108 -7.08 17.55 7.56
N ILE A 109 -5.89 17.48 8.16
CA ILE A 109 -5.19 18.64 8.74
C ILE A 109 -4.81 19.64 7.65
N PHE A 110 -4.08 19.19 6.62
CA PHE A 110 -3.56 20.06 5.58
C PHE A 110 -4.63 20.50 4.57
N GLY A 111 -5.63 19.66 4.31
CA GLY A 111 -6.76 19.96 3.45
C GLY A 111 -7.59 21.11 4.00
N ARG A 112 -7.92 21.08 5.30
CA ARG A 112 -8.67 22.17 5.93
C ARG A 112 -7.87 23.49 5.96
N MET A 113 -6.54 23.41 6.01
CA MET A 113 -5.66 24.58 6.06
C MET A 113 -5.43 25.24 4.70
N TYR A 114 -5.27 24.45 3.63
CA TYR A 114 -4.80 24.97 2.34
C TYR A 114 -5.81 24.91 1.19
N ILE A 115 -6.85 24.06 1.25
CA ILE A 115 -7.88 24.03 0.20
C ILE A 115 -8.65 25.37 0.11
N PRO A 116 -9.17 25.93 1.22
CA PRO A 116 -9.93 27.19 1.16
C PRO A 116 -9.03 28.43 1.03
N GLU A 117 -7.74 28.32 1.30
CA GLU A 117 -6.82 29.46 1.35
C GLU A 117 -6.52 30.03 -0.03
N ASN A 118 -6.56 31.36 -0.17
CA ASN A 118 -6.19 32.04 -1.40
C ASN A 118 -4.68 32.26 -1.42
N ALA A 119 -4.02 31.87 -2.51
CA ALA A 119 -2.56 31.88 -2.54
C ALA A 119 -1.95 33.29 -2.59
N GLU A 120 -2.72 34.35 -2.91
CA GLU A 120 -2.30 35.78 -2.93
C GLU A 120 -0.86 36.05 -3.46
N GLY A 121 -0.39 35.25 -4.42
CA GLY A 121 0.97 35.34 -4.96
C GLY A 121 2.08 34.69 -4.11
N ASN A 122 1.76 34.14 -2.94
CA ASN A 122 2.70 33.41 -2.09
C ASN A 122 2.96 31.99 -2.63
N GLY A 123 4.13 31.79 -3.24
CA GLY A 123 4.55 30.50 -3.80
C GLY A 123 4.58 29.35 -2.77
N GLY A 124 4.77 29.65 -1.48
CA GLY A 124 4.72 28.65 -0.40
C GLY A 124 3.32 28.06 -0.22
N ILE A 125 2.28 28.89 -0.33
CA ILE A 125 0.89 28.45 -0.24
C ILE A 125 0.52 27.63 -1.48
N THR A 126 0.88 28.08 -2.68
CA THR A 126 0.65 27.33 -3.93
C THR A 126 1.29 25.93 -3.89
N ARG A 127 2.53 25.83 -3.41
CA ARG A 127 3.21 24.53 -3.19
C ARG A 127 2.40 23.64 -2.25
N MET A 128 1.90 24.20 -1.15
CA MET A 128 1.14 23.43 -0.17
C MET A 128 -0.22 22.98 -0.68
N LYS A 129 -0.90 23.78 -1.52
CA LYS A 129 -2.11 23.33 -2.22
C LYS A 129 -1.85 22.12 -3.09
N ASN A 130 -0.73 22.09 -3.82
CA ASN A 130 -0.31 20.92 -4.59
C ASN A 130 0.05 19.73 -3.68
N ALA A 131 0.71 19.99 -2.55
CA ALA A 131 1.06 18.95 -1.57
C ALA A 131 -0.18 18.27 -0.95
N VAL A 132 -1.28 19.01 -0.75
CA VAL A 132 -2.56 18.44 -0.30
C VAL A 132 -3.09 17.40 -1.31
N TRP A 133 -2.98 17.65 -2.61
CA TRP A 133 -3.38 16.69 -3.63
C TRP A 133 -2.48 15.44 -3.66
N VAL A 134 -1.19 15.59 -3.32
CA VAL A 134 -0.26 14.47 -3.13
C VAL A 134 -0.68 13.62 -1.91
N LEU A 135 -1.10 14.25 -0.80
CA LEU A 135 -1.67 13.54 0.35
C LEU A 135 -2.95 12.78 -0.02
N LEU A 136 -3.87 13.42 -0.76
CA LEU A 136 -5.11 12.77 -1.20
C LEU A 136 -4.82 11.55 -2.09
N THR A 137 -3.88 11.67 -3.02
CA THR A 137 -3.47 10.54 -3.86
C THR A 137 -2.93 9.39 -3.02
N ASN A 138 -2.14 9.67 -1.97
CA ASN A 138 -1.72 8.63 -1.03
C ASN A 138 -2.92 7.99 -0.32
N VAL A 139 -3.87 8.78 0.19
CA VAL A 139 -5.09 8.25 0.82
C VAL A 139 -5.79 7.25 -0.11
N LEU A 140 -5.92 7.58 -1.39
CA LEU A 140 -6.53 6.70 -2.39
C LEU A 140 -5.71 5.44 -2.67
N LEU A 141 -4.40 5.56 -2.85
CA LEU A 141 -3.52 4.40 -3.08
C LEU A 141 -3.54 3.41 -1.91
N TRP A 142 -3.48 3.92 -0.68
CA TRP A 142 -3.57 3.12 0.54
C TRP A 142 -4.97 2.52 0.72
N LEU A 143 -6.04 3.23 0.34
CA LEU A 143 -7.39 2.67 0.34
C LEU A 143 -7.55 1.51 -0.65
N ILE A 144 -7.02 1.64 -1.87
CA ILE A 144 -7.10 0.57 -2.88
C ILE A 144 -6.41 -0.70 -2.38
N THR A 145 -5.21 -0.57 -1.83
CA THR A 145 -4.45 -1.71 -1.29
C THR A 145 -5.13 -2.31 -0.05
N LEU A 146 -5.68 -1.48 0.84
CA LEU A 146 -6.48 -1.92 1.98
C LEU A 146 -7.71 -2.73 1.56
N VAL A 147 -8.52 -2.21 0.63
CA VAL A 147 -9.74 -2.89 0.15
C VAL A 147 -9.37 -4.20 -0.54
N TRP A 148 -8.36 -4.17 -1.41
CA TRP A 148 -7.86 -5.37 -2.08
C TRP A 148 -7.39 -6.43 -1.07
N GLY A 149 -6.59 -6.03 -0.09
CA GLY A 149 -6.10 -6.91 0.98
C GLY A 149 -7.22 -7.47 1.85
N ALA A 150 -8.21 -6.65 2.22
CA ALA A 150 -9.36 -7.07 2.99
C ALA A 150 -10.22 -8.12 2.24
N LEU A 151 -10.44 -7.93 0.94
CA LEU A 151 -11.15 -8.88 0.09
C LEU A 151 -10.41 -10.23 -0.01
N LEU A 152 -9.09 -10.20 -0.17
CA LEU A 152 -8.27 -11.42 -0.18
C LEU A 152 -8.29 -12.14 1.17
N PHE A 153 -8.13 -11.39 2.27
CA PHE A 153 -8.19 -11.95 3.63
C PHE A 153 -9.54 -12.62 3.90
N TRP A 154 -10.64 -11.98 3.49
CA TRP A 154 -11.99 -12.54 3.63
C TRP A 154 -12.17 -13.84 2.82
N LYS A 155 -11.68 -13.89 1.58
CA LYS A 155 -11.69 -15.09 0.74
C LYS A 155 -10.88 -16.23 1.37
N HIS A 156 -9.68 -15.95 1.87
CA HIS A 156 -8.83 -16.96 2.54
C HIS A 156 -9.45 -17.49 3.84
N ARG A 157 -10.19 -16.67 4.58
CA ARG A 157 -10.93 -17.11 5.78
C ARG A 157 -12.06 -18.08 5.42
N LYS A 158 -12.84 -17.78 4.37
CA LYS A 158 -13.92 -18.65 3.88
C LYS A 158 -13.42 -19.99 3.34
N ALA A 159 -12.26 -20.01 2.69
CA ALA A 159 -11.66 -21.25 2.19
C ALA A 159 -11.28 -22.21 3.35
N ARG A 160 -10.74 -21.68 4.46
CA ARG A 160 -10.39 -22.48 5.64
C ARG A 160 -11.61 -23.06 6.36
N THR A 161 -12.78 -22.42 6.27
CA THR A 161 -14.02 -22.95 6.85
C THR A 161 -14.68 -24.07 6.03
N SER A 162 -14.35 -24.21 4.74
CA SER A 162 -14.93 -25.26 3.86
C SER A 162 -14.50 -26.68 4.25
N LEU A 163 -13.30 -26.84 4.84
CA LEU A 163 -12.75 -28.14 5.27
C LEU A 163 -13.35 -28.66 6.59
N THR A 164 -14.30 -27.95 7.20
CA THR A 164 -14.96 -28.36 8.47
C THR A 164 -16.29 -29.12 8.26
N GLY A 165 -16.52 -29.71 7.07
CA GLY A 165 -17.61 -30.66 6.87
C GLY A 165 -19.03 -30.06 6.87
N ARG A 166 -19.17 -28.75 6.65
CA ARG A 166 -20.47 -28.06 6.52
C ARG A 166 -20.83 -27.70 5.08
N ALA A 167 -20.47 -28.56 4.12
CA ALA A 167 -21.12 -28.49 2.81
C ALA A 167 -22.56 -28.97 3.00
N ASN A 168 -23.54 -28.12 2.70
CA ASN A 168 -24.95 -28.51 2.66
C ASN A 168 -25.08 -29.70 1.71
N MET A 169 -25.42 -30.87 2.24
CA MET A 169 -25.94 -31.96 1.42
C MET A 169 -27.32 -31.51 0.95
N HIS A 170 -27.36 -30.93 -0.25
CA HIS A 170 -28.60 -30.87 -1.00
C HIS A 170 -28.93 -32.31 -1.42
N VAL A 171 -29.96 -32.86 -0.78
CA VAL A 171 -30.65 -34.11 -1.15
C VAL A 171 -31.30 -33.94 -2.51
#